data_AF-A0A0T7BRT7-F1
#
_entry.id   AF-A0A0T7BRT7-F1
#
_cell.length_a   1.000
_cell.length_b   1.000
_cell.length_c   1.000
_cell.angle_alpha   90.00
_cell.angle_beta   90.00
_cell.angle_gamma   90.00
#
_symmetry.space_group_name_H-M   'P 1'
#
loop_
_entity.id
_entity.type
_entity.pdbx_description
1 polymer ?
#
loop_
_entity_poly.entity_id
_entity_poly.type
_entity_poly.pdbx_seq_one_letter_code
_entity_poly.pdbx_strand_id
1 'polypeptide(L)'
;MSKTKSLRSGKASAVALEPEVAIAVLGLFSAASDDEGITIQEEYALSEMLGSVSQFEDFSDEDYEELTQKVVSLLEEEDADDVVAQAIASLPNRAYREAAYTTAILVVGIDGEVPDEEQEYISQLQESLNISDERAQEIIDEVFGADEEEYEDEEEEE
;
A
#
# COMPACT_ATOMS: atom_id res chain seq x y z
N MET A 1 -8.48 14.99 -47.60
CA MET A 1 -8.45 15.99 -46.52
C MET A 1 -9.23 15.45 -45.35
N SER A 2 -8.59 15.46 -44.18
CA SER A 2 -9.06 14.96 -42.89
C SER A 2 -10.39 15.54 -42.42
N LYS A 3 -11.09 14.77 -41.58
CA LYS A 3 -11.69 15.12 -40.27
C LYS A 3 -12.81 14.10 -39.96
N THR A 4 -12.95 13.48 -38.80
CA THR A 4 -12.22 13.51 -37.53
C THR A 4 -12.75 12.32 -36.73
N LYS A 5 -11.81 11.67 -36.04
CA LYS A 5 -11.93 10.67 -34.97
C LYS A 5 -13.20 10.86 -34.13
N SER A 6 -14.11 9.89 -34.18
CA SER A 6 -15.20 9.78 -33.20
C SER A 6 -14.57 9.51 -31.84
N LEU A 7 -14.85 10.39 -30.88
CA LEU A 7 -14.48 10.21 -29.49
C LEU A 7 -15.02 8.86 -29.03
N ARG A 8 -14.12 7.93 -28.74
CA ARG A 8 -14.45 6.83 -27.84
C ARG A 8 -14.58 7.49 -26.48
N SER A 9 -15.82 7.66 -26.05
CA SER A 9 -16.15 7.86 -24.65
C SER A 9 -15.40 6.78 -23.88
N GLY A 10 -14.35 7.18 -23.16
CA GLY A 10 -13.73 6.37 -22.12
C GLY A 10 -14.76 6.17 -21.04
N LYS A 11 -15.63 5.18 -21.25
CA LYS A 11 -16.27 4.50 -20.15
C LYS A 11 -15.09 3.80 -19.49
N ALA A 12 -14.64 4.30 -18.33
CA ALA A 12 -13.78 3.53 -17.44
C ALA A 12 -14.43 2.16 -17.36
N SER A 13 -13.85 1.21 -18.08
CA SER A 13 -14.19 -0.18 -17.89
C SER A 13 -13.54 -0.42 -16.55
N ALA A 14 -14.31 -0.26 -15.48
CA ALA A 14 -13.88 -0.61 -14.13
C ALA A 14 -13.62 -2.11 -14.15
N VAL A 15 -12.43 -2.49 -14.61
CA VAL A 15 -11.91 -3.83 -14.43
C VAL A 15 -11.56 -3.83 -12.96
N ALA A 16 -12.36 -4.55 -12.17
CA ALA A 16 -12.01 -4.76 -10.78
C ALA A 16 -10.63 -5.42 -10.78
N LEU A 17 -9.68 -4.79 -10.10
CA LEU A 17 -8.36 -5.37 -9.89
C LEU A 17 -8.52 -6.62 -9.03
N GLU A 18 -7.61 -7.56 -9.18
CA GLU A 18 -7.47 -8.63 -8.19
C GLU A 18 -7.17 -7.98 -6.83
N PRO A 19 -7.81 -8.38 -5.73
CA PRO A 19 -7.67 -7.71 -4.44
C PRO A 19 -6.22 -7.57 -3.97
N GLU A 20 -5.38 -8.56 -4.26
CA GLU A 20 -3.96 -8.58 -3.95
C GLU A 20 -3.19 -7.54 -4.78
N VAL A 21 -3.55 -7.38 -6.06
CA VAL A 21 -3.03 -6.31 -6.92
C VAL A 21 -3.47 -4.94 -6.40
N ALA A 22 -4.73 -4.80 -5.96
CA ALA A 22 -5.22 -3.56 -5.37
C ALA A 22 -4.48 -3.18 -4.08
N ILE A 23 -4.20 -4.14 -3.20
CA ILE A 23 -3.40 -3.91 -1.99
C ILE A 23 -1.98 -3.46 -2.38
N ALA A 24 -1.33 -4.17 -3.30
CA ALA A 24 0.03 -3.84 -3.72
C ALA A 24 0.12 -2.45 -4.36
N VAL A 25 -0.84 -2.08 -5.22
CA VAL A 25 -0.94 -0.74 -5.81
C VAL A 25 -1.00 0.33 -4.71
N LEU A 26 -1.92 0.19 -3.75
CA LEU A 26 -2.12 1.20 -2.70
C LEU A 26 -0.93 1.33 -1.75
N GLY A 27 -0.22 0.22 -1.54
CA GLY A 27 1.06 0.21 -0.85
C GLY A 27 2.16 0.92 -1.63
N LEU A 28 2.42 0.53 -2.87
CA LEU A 28 3.54 1.08 -3.65
C LEU A 28 3.38 2.57 -3.97
N PHE A 29 2.13 3.05 -4.10
CA PHE A 29 1.87 4.48 -4.27
C PHE A 29 2.26 5.34 -3.07
N SER A 30 2.39 4.76 -1.87
CA SER A 30 2.85 5.51 -0.70
C SER A 30 4.31 5.94 -0.86
N ALA A 31 5.20 5.02 -1.25
CA ALA A 31 6.63 5.33 -1.51
C ALA A 31 6.85 6.15 -2.78
N ALA A 32 5.93 6.09 -3.75
CA ALA A 32 6.00 6.93 -4.95
C ALA A 32 5.54 8.38 -4.71
N SER A 33 5.03 8.69 -3.52
CA SER A 33 4.68 10.05 -3.14
C SER A 33 5.91 10.89 -2.80
N ASP A 34 7.05 10.24 -2.53
CA ASP A 34 8.37 10.87 -2.48
C ASP A 34 9.08 10.84 -3.86
N ASP A 35 9.94 11.82 -4.13
CA ASP A 35 10.69 11.99 -5.39
C ASP A 35 11.79 10.90 -5.56
N GLU A 36 12.04 10.09 -4.51
CA GLU A 36 13.12 9.10 -4.46
C GLU A 36 12.73 7.71 -5.01
N GLY A 37 11.45 7.32 -4.87
CA GLY A 37 10.92 6.03 -5.34
C GLY A 37 11.52 4.80 -4.63
N ILE A 38 11.14 3.58 -5.06
CA ILE A 38 11.56 2.33 -4.40
C ILE A 38 12.92 1.85 -4.93
N THR A 39 13.88 1.66 -4.01
CA THR A 39 15.21 1.09 -4.25
C THR A 39 15.20 -0.44 -4.21
N ILE A 40 16.28 -1.06 -4.70
CA ILE A 40 16.43 -2.53 -4.71
C ILE A 40 16.49 -3.11 -3.29
N GLN A 41 17.05 -2.38 -2.31
CA GLN A 41 17.07 -2.87 -0.92
C GLN A 41 15.66 -2.87 -0.32
N GLU A 42 14.89 -1.84 -0.63
CA GLU A 42 13.49 -1.73 -0.21
C GLU A 42 12.65 -2.82 -0.89
N GLU A 43 12.87 -3.12 -2.17
CA GLU A 43 12.17 -4.23 -2.85
C GLU A 43 12.27 -5.58 -2.12
N TYR A 44 13.46 -5.94 -1.61
CA TYR A 44 13.63 -7.18 -0.84
C TYR A 44 12.98 -7.12 0.54
N ALA A 45 13.07 -5.97 1.23
CA ALA A 45 12.41 -5.82 2.53
C ALA A 45 10.89 -5.78 2.38
N LEU A 46 10.37 -5.22 1.28
CA LEU A 46 8.95 -5.21 0.93
C LEU A 46 8.39 -6.62 0.76
N SER A 47 9.09 -7.55 0.12
CA SER A 47 8.59 -8.92 -0.05
C SER A 47 8.53 -9.67 1.29
N GLU A 48 9.51 -9.50 2.17
CA GLU A 48 9.46 -10.05 3.53
C GLU A 48 8.33 -9.42 4.37
N MET A 49 8.16 -8.10 4.29
CA MET A 49 7.10 -7.37 5.00
C MET A 49 5.70 -7.73 4.48
N LEU A 50 5.53 -7.85 3.16
CA LEU A 50 4.28 -8.31 2.56
C LEU A 50 3.93 -9.72 3.02
N GLY A 51 4.89 -10.62 3.16
CA GLY A 51 4.67 -11.97 3.69
C GLY A 51 4.08 -12.00 5.12
N SER A 52 4.19 -10.91 5.89
CA SER A 52 3.53 -10.76 7.20
C SER A 52 2.03 -10.39 7.10
N VAL A 53 1.60 -9.89 5.95
CA VAL A 53 0.20 -9.57 5.66
C VAL A 53 -0.51 -10.84 5.20
N SER A 54 -1.63 -11.18 5.85
CA SER A 54 -2.36 -12.44 5.61
C SER A 54 -2.75 -12.73 4.15
N GLN A 55 -2.84 -11.70 3.30
CA GLN A 55 -3.17 -11.86 1.88
C GLN A 55 -1.98 -12.34 1.04
N PHE A 56 -0.75 -12.21 1.55
CA PHE A 56 0.48 -12.58 0.86
C PHE A 56 1.29 -13.68 1.57
N GLU A 57 0.76 -14.26 2.66
CA GLU A 57 1.49 -15.27 3.47
C GLU A 57 1.97 -16.49 2.68
N ASP A 58 1.24 -16.86 1.62
CA ASP A 58 1.50 -18.02 0.77
C ASP A 58 2.16 -17.65 -0.57
N PHE A 59 2.53 -16.38 -0.79
CA PHE A 59 3.15 -15.95 -2.05
C PHE A 59 4.56 -16.54 -2.19
N SER A 60 4.85 -17.12 -3.35
CA SER A 60 6.20 -17.49 -3.76
C SER A 60 6.92 -16.33 -4.45
N ASP A 61 8.23 -16.46 -4.64
CA ASP A 61 9.02 -15.49 -5.43
C ASP A 61 8.44 -15.25 -6.83
N GLU A 62 7.91 -16.30 -7.48
CA GLU A 62 7.26 -16.21 -8.79
C GLU A 62 5.93 -15.42 -8.72
N ASP A 63 5.17 -15.56 -7.64
CA ASP A 63 3.91 -14.82 -7.43
C ASP A 63 4.18 -13.32 -7.21
N TYR A 64 5.24 -12.99 -6.46
CA TYR A 64 5.68 -11.61 -6.29
C TYR A 64 6.17 -11.00 -7.61
N GLU A 65 6.91 -11.75 -8.43
CA GLU A 65 7.32 -11.28 -9.75
C GLU A 65 6.11 -10.99 -10.65
N GLU A 66 5.10 -11.87 -10.66
CA GLU A 66 3.86 -11.65 -11.41
C GLU A 66 3.09 -10.44 -10.88
N LEU A 67 2.98 -10.27 -9.56
CA LEU A 67 2.34 -9.13 -8.92
C LEU A 67 3.00 -7.81 -9.33
N THR A 68 4.33 -7.72 -9.25
CA THR A 68 5.09 -6.55 -9.66
C THR A 68 4.87 -6.23 -11.13
N GLN A 69 4.90 -7.23 -12.02
CA GLN A 69 4.62 -7.02 -13.44
C GLN A 69 3.21 -6.47 -13.70
N LYS A 70 2.19 -6.96 -12.96
CA LYS A 70 0.83 -6.45 -13.05
C LYS A 70 0.74 -4.99 -12.59
N VAL A 71 1.36 -4.64 -11.47
CA VAL A 71 1.36 -3.27 -10.96
C VAL A 71 2.06 -2.32 -11.93
N VAL A 72 3.25 -2.66 -12.41
CA VAL A 72 3.99 -1.83 -13.37
C VAL A 72 3.18 -1.62 -14.65
N SER A 73 2.57 -2.67 -15.18
CA SER A 73 1.74 -2.56 -16.38
C SER A 73 0.56 -1.60 -16.18
N LEU A 74 -0.11 -1.64 -15.01
CA LEU A 74 -1.21 -0.73 -14.68
C LEU A 74 -0.74 0.73 -14.62
N LEU A 75 0.40 0.98 -13.99
CA LEU A 75 0.98 2.32 -13.87
C LEU A 75 1.45 2.90 -15.22
N GLU A 76 1.82 2.05 -16.18
CA GLU A 76 2.18 2.49 -17.53
C GLU A 76 0.97 2.76 -18.43
N GLU A 77 -0.16 2.07 -18.18
CA GLU A 77 -1.35 2.11 -19.04
C GLU A 77 -2.40 3.15 -18.60
N GLU A 78 -2.48 3.45 -17.31
CA GLU A 78 -3.53 4.27 -16.71
C GLU A 78 -2.96 5.45 -15.90
N ASP A 79 -3.77 6.50 -15.72
CA ASP A 79 -3.42 7.63 -14.86
C ASP A 79 -3.39 7.19 -13.39
N ALA A 80 -2.40 7.65 -12.62
CA ALA A 80 -2.18 7.26 -11.22
C ALA A 80 -3.43 7.37 -10.34
N ASP A 81 -4.12 8.51 -10.40
CA ASP A 81 -5.36 8.76 -9.65
C ASP A 81 -6.48 7.77 -10.00
N ASP A 82 -6.58 7.38 -11.28
CA ASP A 82 -7.57 6.41 -11.74
C ASP A 82 -7.22 5.00 -11.21
N VAL A 83 -5.94 4.63 -11.21
CA VAL A 83 -5.46 3.34 -10.67
C VAL A 83 -5.74 3.23 -9.17
N VAL A 84 -5.43 4.28 -8.39
CA VAL A 84 -5.73 4.32 -6.94
C VAL A 84 -7.23 4.20 -6.68
N ALA A 85 -8.07 4.94 -7.42
CA ALA A 85 -9.51 4.86 -7.28
C ALA A 85 -10.06 3.47 -7.62
N GLN A 86 -9.53 2.83 -8.67
CA GLN A 86 -9.87 1.46 -9.04
C GLN A 86 -9.44 0.45 -7.98
N ALA A 87 -8.25 0.61 -7.40
CA ALA A 87 -7.75 -0.26 -6.34
C ALA A 87 -8.64 -0.20 -5.09
N ILE A 88 -8.98 1.01 -4.60
CA ILE A 88 -9.89 1.19 -3.45
C ILE A 88 -11.24 0.51 -3.71
N ALA A 89 -11.79 0.67 -4.91
CA ALA A 89 -13.07 0.07 -5.30
C ALA A 89 -13.02 -1.46 -5.41
N SER A 90 -11.83 -2.05 -5.56
CA SER A 90 -11.63 -3.49 -5.75
C SER A 90 -11.47 -4.26 -4.43
N LEU A 91 -11.35 -3.56 -3.28
CA LEU A 91 -11.21 -4.20 -1.97
C LEU A 91 -12.56 -4.70 -1.43
N PRO A 92 -12.76 -6.02 -1.29
CA PRO A 92 -14.11 -6.59 -1.12
C PRO A 92 -14.68 -6.42 0.29
N ASN A 93 -13.85 -6.23 1.31
CA ASN A 93 -14.28 -6.18 2.70
C ASN A 93 -13.28 -5.44 3.59
N ARG A 94 -13.61 -5.34 4.89
CA ARG A 94 -12.79 -4.64 5.89
C ARG A 94 -11.37 -5.22 6.00
N ALA A 95 -11.19 -6.53 5.97
CA ALA A 95 -9.87 -7.16 6.12
C ALA A 95 -8.94 -6.75 4.98
N TYR A 96 -9.43 -6.72 3.73
CA TYR A 96 -8.64 -6.25 2.58
C TYR A 96 -8.31 -4.75 2.64
N ARG A 97 -9.20 -3.94 3.22
CA ARG A 97 -8.92 -2.51 3.45
C ARG A 97 -7.85 -2.31 4.52
N GLU A 98 -7.94 -3.04 5.63
CA GLU A 98 -6.91 -3.01 6.66
C GLU A 98 -5.57 -3.55 6.13
N ALA A 99 -5.59 -4.59 5.30
CA ALA A 99 -4.39 -5.11 4.63
C ALA A 99 -3.75 -4.06 3.71
N ALA A 100 -4.54 -3.35 2.89
CA ALA A 100 -4.04 -2.26 2.06
C ALA A 100 -3.40 -1.14 2.88
N TYR A 101 -4.02 -0.76 3.99
CA TYR A 101 -3.47 0.23 4.91
C TYR A 101 -2.19 -0.25 5.58
N THR A 102 -2.16 -1.50 6.06
CA THR A 102 -0.99 -2.16 6.65
C THR A 102 0.18 -2.17 5.68
N THR A 103 -0.06 -2.54 4.42
CA THR A 103 0.97 -2.52 3.39
C THR A 103 1.52 -1.11 3.16
N ALA A 104 0.66 -0.08 3.09
CA ALA A 104 1.11 1.29 2.87
C ALA A 104 1.99 1.81 4.02
N ILE A 105 1.63 1.54 5.28
CA ILE A 105 2.47 1.96 6.42
C ILE A 105 3.77 1.16 6.50
N LEU A 106 3.77 -0.13 6.13
CA LEU A 106 5.00 -0.95 6.05
C LEU A 106 5.96 -0.40 4.99
N VAL A 107 5.43 -0.01 3.83
CA VAL A 107 6.22 0.58 2.73
C VAL A 107 6.82 1.92 3.16
N VAL A 108 6.03 2.79 3.76
CA VAL A 108 6.48 4.11 4.24
C VAL A 108 7.46 4.02 5.40
N GLY A 109 7.33 3.03 6.28
CA GLY A 109 8.20 2.88 7.45
C GLY A 109 9.54 2.19 7.17
N ILE A 110 9.83 1.81 5.92
CA ILE A 110 10.92 0.89 5.57
C ILE A 110 12.32 1.48 5.79
N ASP A 111 12.47 2.78 5.57
CA ASP A 111 13.70 3.55 5.72
C ASP A 111 13.87 4.12 7.15
N GLY A 112 12.80 4.05 7.96
CA GLY A 112 12.74 4.57 9.31
C GLY A 112 12.48 6.08 9.41
N GLU A 113 12.23 6.77 8.30
CA GLU A 113 11.87 8.19 8.25
C GLU A 113 10.59 8.35 7.44
N VAL A 114 9.59 9.07 7.96
CA VAL A 114 8.33 9.27 7.23
C VAL A 114 8.16 10.74 6.86
N PRO A 115 8.47 11.15 5.61
CA PRO A 115 8.28 12.52 5.12
C PRO A 115 6.83 13.00 5.27
N ASP A 116 6.65 14.32 5.37
CA ASP A 116 5.32 14.94 5.52
C ASP A 116 4.36 14.54 4.38
N GLU A 117 4.87 14.39 3.16
CA GLU A 117 4.11 14.02 1.96
C GLU A 117 3.56 12.59 2.05
N GLU A 118 4.34 11.66 2.59
CA GLU A 118 3.91 10.29 2.84
C GLU A 118 2.92 10.21 4.01
N GLN A 119 3.11 10.98 5.07
CA GLN A 119 2.12 11.08 6.16
C GLN A 119 0.77 11.59 5.64
N GLU A 120 0.80 12.59 4.75
CA GLU A 120 -0.41 13.12 4.13
C GLU A 120 -1.11 12.04 3.28
N TYR A 121 -0.35 11.29 2.48
CA TYR A 121 -0.88 10.18 1.70
C TYR A 121 -1.52 9.10 2.61
N ILE A 122 -0.83 8.67 3.66
CA ILE A 122 -1.35 7.66 4.61
C ILE A 122 -2.64 8.13 5.27
N SER A 123 -2.72 9.41 5.66
CA SER A 123 -3.95 9.99 6.23
C SER A 123 -5.11 9.99 5.24
N GLN A 124 -4.87 10.40 3.99
CA GLN A 124 -5.90 10.38 2.94
C GLN A 124 -6.35 8.95 2.59
N LEU A 125 -5.41 8.00 2.59
CA LEU A 125 -5.69 6.59 2.34
C LEU A 125 -6.54 6.00 3.47
N GLN A 126 -6.24 6.30 4.73
CA GLN A 126 -7.03 5.88 5.88
C GLN A 126 -8.51 6.30 5.73
N GLU A 127 -8.76 7.56 5.41
CA GLU A 127 -10.11 8.09 5.19
C GLU A 127 -10.80 7.39 4.02
N SER A 128 -10.08 7.20 2.91
CA SER A 128 -10.60 6.57 1.68
C SER A 128 -10.96 5.10 1.88
N LEU A 129 -10.22 4.41 2.74
CA LEU A 129 -10.46 3.03 3.15
C LEU A 129 -11.52 2.92 4.26
N ASN A 130 -12.03 4.06 4.75
CA ASN A 130 -13.03 4.15 5.81
C ASN A 130 -12.58 3.39 7.07
N ILE A 131 -11.33 3.63 7.47
CA ILE A 131 -10.71 3.12 8.69
C ILE A 131 -10.78 4.22 9.75
N SER A 132 -11.34 3.91 10.92
CA SER A 132 -11.39 4.86 12.04
C SER A 132 -10.02 5.10 12.64
N ASP A 133 -9.77 6.31 13.15
CA ASP A 133 -8.50 6.69 13.79
C ASP A 133 -8.06 5.67 14.86
N GLU A 134 -8.97 5.21 15.72
CA GLU A 134 -8.71 4.18 16.73
C GLU A 134 -8.15 2.89 16.11
N ARG A 135 -8.74 2.43 15.00
CA ARG A 135 -8.30 1.21 14.32
C ARG A 135 -7.01 1.43 13.54
N ALA A 136 -6.82 2.61 12.96
CA ALA A 136 -5.56 2.95 12.29
C ALA A 136 -4.40 2.92 13.28
N GLN A 137 -4.58 3.50 14.47
CA GLN A 137 -3.60 3.44 15.55
C GLN A 137 -3.33 2.00 16.01
N GLU A 138 -4.38 1.18 16.21
CA GLU A 138 -4.19 -0.24 16.54
C GLU A 138 -3.35 -0.98 15.49
N ILE A 139 -3.59 -0.74 14.20
CA ILE A 139 -2.80 -1.38 13.12
C ILE A 139 -1.35 -0.91 13.15
N ILE A 140 -1.10 0.38 13.39
CA ILE A 140 0.26 0.92 13.53
C ILE A 140 0.97 0.28 14.72
N ASP A 141 0.29 0.17 15.86
CA ASP A 141 0.84 -0.47 17.07
C ASP A 141 1.09 -1.98 16.86
N GLU A 142 0.20 -2.68 16.12
CA GLU A 142 0.37 -4.08 15.75
C GLU A 142 1.61 -4.30 14.87
N VAL A 143 1.95 -3.33 14.00
CA VAL A 143 3.07 -3.42 13.05
C VAL A 143 4.40 -2.95 13.67
N PHE A 144 4.38 -1.84 14.41
CA PHE A 144 5.58 -1.13 14.89
C PHE A 144 5.69 -1.06 16.42
N GLY A 145 4.61 -1.31 17.16
CA GLY A 145 4.56 -1.13 18.62
C GLY A 145 5.24 -2.23 19.44
N ALA A 146 5.71 -3.31 18.80
CA ALA A 146 6.41 -4.40 19.49
C ALA A 146 7.81 -4.02 20.03
N ASP A 147 8.30 -2.82 19.73
CA ASP A 147 9.61 -2.32 20.19
C ASP A 147 9.56 -1.49 21.49
N GLU A 148 8.38 -1.19 22.07
CA GLU A 148 8.26 -0.32 23.27
C GLU A 148 8.20 -1.05 24.64
N GLU A 149 8.17 -2.39 24.70
CA GLU A 149 8.10 -3.14 25.98
C GLU A 149 9.48 -3.59 26.56
N GLU A 150 10.53 -2.75 26.49
CA GLU A 150 11.80 -3.05 27.19
C GLU A 150 12.44 -1.85 27.89
N TYR A 151 11.69 -1.08 28.70
CA TYR A 151 12.28 -0.27 29.78
C TYR A 151 11.30 -0.11 30.96
N GLU A 152 10.96 -1.21 31.64
CA GLU A 152 10.63 -1.09 33.07
C GLU A 152 11.96 -1.02 33.83
N ASP A 153 12.36 0.22 34.19
CA ASP A 153 13.43 0.52 35.14
C ASP A 153 13.33 -0.45 36.33
N GLU A 154 14.34 -1.32 36.50
CA GLU A 154 14.59 -1.99 37.76
C GLU A 154 14.94 -0.90 38.79
N GLU A 155 13.94 -0.28 39.42
CA GLU A 155 14.17 0.57 40.59
C GLU A 155 14.87 -0.28 41.66
N GLU A 156 16.12 0.12 41.93
CA GLU A 156 17.04 -0.46 42.91
C GLU A 156 16.32 -0.87 44.20
N GLU A 157 16.30 -2.17 44.52
CA GLU A 157 15.94 -2.64 45.86
C GLU A 157 17.02 -2.19 46.87
N GLU A 158 16.57 -1.44 47.89
CA GLU A 158 17.23 -0.92 49.12
C GLU A 158 18.67 -1.36 49.48
#